data_AF-A0A967WB38-F1
#
_entry.id   AF-A0A967WB38-F1
#
_cell.length_a   1.000
_cell.length_b   1.000
_cell.length_c   1.000
_cell.angle_alpha   90.00
_cell.angle_beta   90.00
_cell.angle_gamma   90.00
#
_symmetry.space_group_name_H-M   'P 1'
#
loop_
_entity.id
_entity.type
_entity.pdbx_description
1 polymer ?
#
loop_
_entity_poly.entity_id
_entity_poly.type
_entity_poly.pdbx_seq_one_letter_code
_entity_poly.pdbx_strand_id
1 'polypeptide(L)'
;MGIAVLETVETRTSRPASAGLTIRSFRGEADYEAMHRIIMGSKTEDQSQWTTSIEDIARNYRHLVNCDPYQDMFFAEVHGEAVGYSRVWWQQELEGTRVYQHFVHLLPQWRGKGIRRAMLRRNERRLREIAGGQPADGPCVFEAWASDTEPHWESLLLEAGYEEIRHSFEMVRPDLEDIPDLPLPEGLEVRPVQEDQIDTIWEAAREAFRDHWGETEWQQEWLDEWRESPTFMPHLWQVAWDGDEVAGMV
;
A
#
# COMPACT_ATOMS: atom_id res chain seq x y z
N MET A 1 -16.33 19.03 -14.52
CA MET A 1 -15.81 20.40 -14.69
C MET A 1 -16.32 21.26 -13.54
N GLY A 2 -15.42 21.58 -12.61
CA GLY A 2 -15.71 22.32 -11.38
C GLY A 2 -14.52 22.13 -10.45
N ILE A 3 -13.52 23.00 -10.58
CA ILE A 3 -12.29 22.97 -9.77
C ILE A 3 -12.64 23.61 -8.42
N ALA A 4 -12.69 22.82 -7.36
CA ALA A 4 -12.71 23.34 -6.00
C ALA A 4 -11.29 23.73 -5.62
N VAL A 5 -11.06 25.03 -5.49
CA VAL A 5 -9.82 25.62 -4.97
C VAL A 5 -9.75 25.33 -3.47
N LEU A 6 -8.61 24.83 -3.00
CA LEU A 6 -8.31 24.56 -1.58
C LEU A 6 -8.41 25.85 -0.76
N GLU A 7 -9.57 26.12 -0.16
CA GLU A 7 -9.69 27.15 0.89
C GLU A 7 -9.24 26.58 2.23
N THR A 8 -8.38 27.35 2.89
CA THR A 8 -7.75 27.08 4.19
C THR A 8 -8.78 26.68 5.25
N VAL A 9 -8.89 25.39 5.55
CA VAL A 9 -9.71 24.89 6.67
C VAL A 9 -8.98 25.18 7.98
N GLU A 10 -9.50 26.13 8.75
CA GLU A 10 -9.07 26.41 10.12
C GLU A 10 -9.17 25.15 10.99
N THR A 11 -8.03 24.71 11.50
CA THR A 11 -7.90 23.47 12.26
C THR A 11 -8.32 23.72 13.72
N ARG A 12 -9.57 23.41 14.08
CA ARG A 12 -9.95 23.26 15.51
C ARG A 12 -9.25 22.04 16.09
N THR A 13 -8.24 22.27 16.92
CA THR A 13 -7.55 21.27 17.73
C THR A 13 -8.49 20.69 18.80
N SER A 14 -9.28 19.69 18.44
CA SER A 14 -9.93 18.83 19.44
C SER A 14 -8.93 17.79 19.95
N ARG A 15 -8.52 17.95 21.21
CA ARG A 15 -7.70 16.99 21.97
C ARG A 15 -8.46 15.65 22.07
N PRO A 16 -7.90 14.48 21.68
CA PRO A 16 -8.56 13.21 21.98
C PRO A 16 -8.41 12.96 23.47
N ALA A 17 -9.52 13.05 24.21
CA ALA A 17 -9.58 12.64 25.60
C ALA A 17 -9.90 11.14 25.68
N SER A 18 -8.90 10.29 25.46
CA SER A 18 -8.77 9.03 26.19
C SER A 18 -7.55 9.17 27.09
N ALA A 19 -7.75 9.12 28.40
CA ALA A 19 -6.64 9.23 29.36
C ALA A 19 -5.62 8.13 29.05
N GLY A 20 -4.42 8.50 28.57
CA GLY A 20 -3.32 7.57 28.32
C GLY A 20 -2.95 7.32 26.85
N LEU A 21 -3.60 7.95 25.86
CA LEU A 21 -3.15 7.87 24.46
C LEU A 21 -1.91 8.74 24.20
N THR A 22 -0.87 8.12 23.65
CA THR A 22 0.32 8.80 23.10
C THR A 22 0.49 8.39 21.64
N ILE A 23 0.96 9.30 20.78
CA ILE A 23 1.38 8.97 19.42
C ILE A 23 2.88 9.22 19.33
N ARG A 24 3.66 8.19 19.03
CA ARG A 24 5.13 8.26 18.96
C ARG A 24 5.64 7.82 17.59
N SER A 25 6.89 8.16 17.28
CA SER A 25 7.59 7.63 16.11
C SER A 25 7.98 6.16 16.30
N PHE A 26 8.27 5.52 15.17
CA PHE A 26 8.92 4.20 15.08
C PHE A 26 10.28 4.19 15.79
N ARG A 27 10.62 3.06 16.41
CA ARG A 27 11.84 2.84 17.20
C ARG A 27 12.79 1.81 16.56
N GLY A 28 12.63 1.52 15.27
CA GLY A 28 13.40 0.47 14.61
C GLY A 28 12.81 -0.92 14.84
N GLU A 29 13.63 -1.95 14.66
CA GLU A 29 13.22 -3.36 14.70
C GLU A 29 12.49 -3.77 15.99
N ALA A 30 12.72 -3.06 17.10
CA ALA A 30 12.01 -3.28 18.36
C ALA A 30 10.48 -3.12 18.25
N ASP A 31 9.98 -2.43 17.22
CA ASP A 31 8.54 -2.27 16.97
C ASP A 31 7.95 -3.33 16.03
N TYR A 32 8.76 -4.19 15.39
CA TYR A 32 8.25 -5.18 14.43
C TYR A 32 7.30 -6.20 15.07
N GLU A 33 7.57 -6.62 16.30
CA GLU A 33 6.64 -7.49 17.06
C GLU A 33 5.29 -6.80 17.31
N ALA A 34 5.32 -5.50 17.62
CA ALA A 34 4.10 -4.74 17.83
C ALA A 34 3.31 -4.57 16.52
N MET A 35 3.98 -4.29 15.42
CA MET A 35 3.37 -4.21 14.09
C MET A 35 2.72 -5.53 13.71
N HIS A 36 3.46 -6.64 13.80
CA HIS A 36 2.94 -7.98 13.53
C HIS A 36 1.69 -8.29 14.37
N ARG A 37 1.74 -8.04 15.68
CA ARG A 37 0.59 -8.27 16.57
C ARG A 37 -0.62 -7.39 16.20
N ILE A 38 -0.41 -6.13 15.80
CA ILE A 38 -1.49 -5.24 15.38
C ILE A 38 -2.13 -5.75 14.08
N ILE A 39 -1.32 -6.09 13.07
CA ILE A 39 -1.80 -6.61 11.78
C ILE A 39 -2.59 -7.90 12.00
N MET A 40 -1.98 -8.88 12.68
CA MET A 40 -2.61 -10.18 12.91
C MET A 40 -3.82 -10.09 13.84
N GLY A 41 -3.80 -9.17 14.83
CA GLY A 41 -4.91 -8.94 15.74
C GLY A 41 -6.12 -8.26 15.11
N SER A 42 -5.95 -7.60 13.96
CA SER A 42 -7.02 -6.99 13.17
C SER A 42 -7.55 -7.92 12.07
N LYS A 43 -6.78 -8.93 11.67
CA LYS A 43 -7.05 -9.80 10.51
C LYS A 43 -8.48 -10.36 10.43
N THR A 44 -8.96 -10.96 11.52
CA THR A 44 -10.28 -11.59 11.56
C THR A 44 -11.42 -10.57 11.46
N GLU A 45 -11.31 -9.46 12.17
CA GLU A 45 -12.34 -8.41 12.17
C GLU A 45 -12.42 -7.71 10.81
N ASP A 46 -11.27 -7.52 10.16
CA ASP A 46 -11.19 -6.88 8.84
C ASP A 46 -11.39 -7.88 7.69
N GLN A 47 -11.66 -9.15 8.01
CA GLN A 47 -11.80 -10.25 7.05
C GLN A 47 -10.65 -10.33 6.03
N SER A 48 -9.46 -9.86 6.44
CA SER A 48 -8.30 -9.82 5.58
C SER A 48 -7.71 -11.23 5.46
N GLN A 49 -7.47 -11.69 4.23
CA GLN A 49 -6.77 -12.95 4.01
C GLN A 49 -5.25 -12.79 4.15
N TRP A 50 -4.76 -11.55 4.06
CA TRP A 50 -3.34 -11.23 4.15
C TRP A 50 -2.72 -11.77 5.43
N THR A 51 -1.59 -12.46 5.28
CA THR A 51 -0.75 -12.92 6.39
C THR A 51 0.60 -12.27 6.24
N THR A 52 1.20 -11.91 7.36
CA THR A 52 2.55 -11.38 7.39
C THR A 52 3.30 -12.00 8.55
N SER A 53 4.56 -12.36 8.33
CA SER A 53 5.49 -12.70 9.39
C SER A 53 6.32 -11.48 9.80
N ILE A 54 7.03 -11.57 10.92
CA ILE A 54 7.99 -10.54 11.32
C ILE A 54 9.11 -10.40 10.27
N GLU A 55 9.51 -11.49 9.63
CA GLU A 55 10.52 -11.48 8.56
C GLU A 55 10.00 -10.75 7.32
N ASP A 56 8.72 -10.93 6.97
CA ASP A 56 8.09 -10.16 5.89
C ASP A 56 8.05 -8.66 6.23
N ILE A 57 7.73 -8.31 7.48
CA ILE A 57 7.80 -6.91 7.94
C ILE A 57 9.23 -6.37 7.80
N ALA A 58 10.24 -7.12 8.29
CA ALA A 58 11.63 -6.68 8.22
C ALA A 58 12.12 -6.49 6.77
N ARG A 59 11.75 -7.41 5.86
CA ARG A 59 12.05 -7.33 4.43
C ARG A 59 11.38 -6.10 3.81
N ASN A 60 10.07 -5.96 3.96
CA ASN A 60 9.29 -4.88 3.36
C ASN A 60 9.71 -3.49 3.86
N TYR A 61 10.12 -3.38 5.13
CA TYR A 61 10.49 -2.09 5.72
C TYR A 61 11.96 -1.71 5.50
N ARG A 62 12.78 -2.59 4.92
CA ARG A 62 14.16 -2.28 4.50
C ARG A 62 14.19 -1.47 3.19
N HIS A 63 13.22 -1.71 2.32
CA HIS A 63 13.19 -1.19 0.95
C HIS A 63 12.15 -0.07 0.78
N LEU A 64 11.89 0.70 1.85
CA LEU A 64 10.92 1.79 1.78
C LEU A 64 11.40 2.92 0.86
N VAL A 65 10.64 3.16 -0.20
CA VAL A 65 10.82 4.30 -1.10
C VAL A 65 10.02 5.49 -0.57
N ASN A 66 10.62 6.69 -0.62
CA ASN A 66 9.94 7.95 -0.26
C ASN A 66 9.30 7.96 1.15
N CYS A 67 9.95 7.26 2.08
CA CYS A 67 9.51 7.12 3.46
C CYS A 67 10.74 6.94 4.37
N ASP A 68 10.99 7.90 5.26
CA ASP A 68 11.91 7.72 6.39
C ASP A 68 11.11 7.13 7.55
N PRO A 69 11.28 5.83 7.89
CA PRO A 69 10.44 5.17 8.87
C PRO A 69 10.51 5.84 10.25
N TYR A 70 11.61 6.51 10.62
CA TYR A 70 11.74 7.19 11.91
C TYR A 70 10.94 8.50 11.99
N GLN A 71 10.53 9.05 10.86
CA GLN A 71 9.73 10.28 10.78
C GLN A 71 8.30 10.04 10.26
N ASP A 72 8.13 9.00 9.44
CA ASP A 72 6.93 8.79 8.61
C ASP A 72 6.07 7.63 9.10
N MET A 73 6.47 6.96 10.18
CA MET A 73 5.66 5.97 10.87
C MET A 73 5.32 6.40 12.29
N PHE A 74 4.06 6.16 12.67
CA PHE A 74 3.54 6.54 13.97
C PHE A 74 2.84 5.38 14.68
N PHE A 75 3.05 5.27 15.98
CA PHE A 75 2.43 4.26 16.84
C PHE A 75 1.52 4.94 17.85
N ALA A 76 0.25 4.53 17.88
CA ALA A 76 -0.66 4.87 18.95
C ALA A 76 -0.41 3.94 20.13
N GLU A 77 0.01 4.50 21.27
CA GLU A 77 0.22 3.78 22.51
C GLU A 77 -0.87 4.12 23.52
N VAL A 78 -1.41 3.11 24.20
CA VAL A 78 -2.27 3.28 25.35
C VAL A 78 -1.68 2.50 26.52
N HIS A 79 -1.45 3.17 27.65
CA HIS A 79 -0.78 2.59 28.84
C HIS A 79 0.59 1.95 28.54
N GLY A 80 1.32 2.49 27.56
CA GLY A 80 2.65 2.01 27.16
C GLY A 80 2.65 0.82 26.19
N GLU A 81 1.47 0.34 25.78
CA GLU A 81 1.34 -0.70 24.76
C GLU A 81 0.94 -0.07 23.42
N ALA A 82 1.62 -0.43 22.33
CA ALA A 82 1.23 -0.03 20.99
C ALA A 82 -0.08 -0.74 20.59
N VAL A 83 -1.14 0.02 20.30
CA VAL A 83 -2.46 -0.53 19.94
C VAL A 83 -2.82 -0.32 18.47
N GLY A 84 -2.07 0.54 17.79
CA GLY A 84 -2.20 0.81 16.37
C GLY A 84 -0.92 1.43 15.82
N TYR A 85 -0.72 1.33 14.52
CA TYR A 85 0.37 2.01 13.83
C TYR A 85 -0.08 2.51 12.46
N SER A 86 0.62 3.53 11.96
CA SER A 86 0.42 4.10 10.64
C SER A 86 1.75 4.34 9.95
N ARG A 87 1.70 4.40 8.63
CA ARG A 87 2.79 4.83 7.77
C ARG A 87 2.25 5.86 6.79
N VAL A 88 3.10 6.82 6.44
CA VAL A 88 2.88 7.73 5.32
C VAL A 88 4.04 7.62 4.33
N TRP A 89 3.77 7.85 3.06
CA TRP A 89 4.78 7.90 2.00
C TRP A 89 4.24 8.72 0.82
N TRP A 90 5.04 8.93 -0.21
CA TRP A 90 4.61 9.62 -1.41
C TRP A 90 5.18 8.98 -2.68
N GLN A 91 4.52 9.21 -3.80
CA GLN A 91 4.96 8.78 -5.11
C GLN A 91 4.67 9.84 -6.16
N GLN A 92 5.44 9.78 -7.25
CA GLN A 92 5.28 10.64 -8.41
C GLN A 92 4.78 9.75 -9.54
N GLU A 93 3.52 9.94 -9.92
CA GLU A 93 2.93 9.23 -11.06
C GLU A 93 3.53 9.73 -12.36
N LEU A 94 3.57 8.86 -13.39
CA LEU A 94 4.04 9.20 -14.73
C LEU A 94 3.26 10.37 -15.36
N GLU A 95 1.98 10.52 -15.00
CA GLU A 95 1.12 11.62 -15.45
C GLU A 95 1.42 12.97 -14.75
N GLY A 96 2.34 12.98 -13.78
CA GLY A 96 2.79 14.20 -13.10
C GLY A 96 2.06 14.51 -11.79
N THR A 97 1.05 13.75 -11.40
CA THR A 97 0.42 13.88 -10.07
C THR A 97 1.33 13.36 -8.98
N ARG A 98 1.48 14.14 -7.90
CA ARG A 98 2.11 13.68 -6.68
C ARG A 98 1.07 13.17 -5.70
N VAL A 99 1.17 11.87 -5.38
CA VAL A 99 0.24 11.20 -4.48
C VAL A 99 0.90 10.98 -3.14
N TYR A 100 0.23 11.42 -2.08
CA TYR A 100 0.68 11.24 -0.70
C TYR A 100 -0.23 10.22 -0.02
N GLN A 101 0.32 9.04 0.23
CA GLN A 101 -0.44 7.88 0.69
C GLN A 101 -0.26 7.67 2.19
N HIS A 102 -1.28 7.08 2.81
CA HIS A 102 -1.16 6.58 4.18
C HIS A 102 -2.15 5.46 4.51
N PHE A 103 -1.85 4.71 5.56
CA PHE A 103 -2.80 3.77 6.18
C PHE A 103 -2.81 3.92 7.71
N VAL A 104 -3.81 3.34 8.36
CA VAL A 104 -3.89 3.22 9.83
C VAL A 104 -4.41 1.84 10.26
N HIS A 105 -3.52 1.01 10.77
CA HIS A 105 -3.92 -0.22 11.46
C HIS A 105 -4.20 0.08 12.93
N LEU A 106 -5.32 -0.46 13.44
CA LEU A 106 -5.74 -0.30 14.82
C LEU A 106 -6.48 -1.56 15.27
N LEU A 107 -6.02 -2.10 16.41
CA LEU A 107 -6.63 -3.27 17.02
C LEU A 107 -8.13 -3.08 17.28
N PRO A 108 -8.97 -4.10 17.04
CA PRO A 108 -10.44 -3.98 17.08
C PRO A 108 -10.99 -3.36 18.37
N GLN A 109 -10.49 -3.78 19.53
CA GLN A 109 -10.94 -3.31 20.85
C GLN A 109 -10.67 -1.81 21.12
N TRP A 110 -9.85 -1.17 20.27
CA TRP A 110 -9.52 0.26 20.36
C TRP A 110 -10.25 1.12 19.32
N ARG A 111 -11.04 0.51 18.43
CA ARG A 111 -11.88 1.22 17.44
C ARG A 111 -13.03 1.96 18.11
N GLY A 112 -13.57 2.97 17.42
CA GLY A 112 -14.64 3.84 17.95
C GLY A 112 -14.23 4.77 19.10
N LYS A 113 -12.96 4.75 19.54
CA LYS A 113 -12.44 5.59 20.65
C LYS A 113 -11.75 6.88 20.19
N GLY A 114 -11.88 7.24 18.91
CA GLY A 114 -11.24 8.43 18.32
C GLY A 114 -9.74 8.28 18.01
N ILE A 115 -9.12 7.12 18.29
CA ILE A 115 -7.68 6.88 18.05
C ILE A 115 -7.35 6.91 16.54
N ARG A 116 -8.11 6.18 15.71
CA ARG A 116 -7.92 6.14 14.24
C ARG A 116 -8.05 7.55 13.62
N ARG A 117 -8.98 8.38 14.12
CA ARG A 117 -9.12 9.80 13.74
C ARG A 117 -7.91 10.65 14.14
N ALA A 118 -7.37 10.44 15.35
CA ALA A 118 -6.18 11.14 15.80
C ALA A 118 -4.95 10.79 14.93
N MET A 119 -4.82 9.52 14.56
CA MET A 119 -3.75 9.02 13.67
C MET A 119 -3.91 9.56 12.24
N LEU A 120 -5.11 9.56 11.67
CA LEU A 120 -5.39 10.20 10.37
C LEU A 120 -4.90 11.66 10.34
N ARG A 121 -5.29 12.45 11.35
CA ARG A 121 -4.84 13.85 11.47
C ARG A 121 -3.33 13.99 11.64
N ARG A 122 -2.67 13.01 12.27
CA ARG A 122 -1.20 13.00 12.39
C ARG A 122 -0.55 12.70 11.05
N ASN A 123 -1.05 11.71 10.32
CA ASN A 123 -0.58 11.35 8.99
C ASN A 123 -0.71 12.52 8.02
N GLU A 124 -1.90 13.12 7.90
CA GLU A 124 -2.09 14.26 7.00
C GLU A 124 -1.19 15.45 7.35
N ARG A 125 -0.94 15.71 8.64
CA ARG A 125 -0.01 16.77 9.04
C ARG A 125 1.39 16.47 8.53
N ARG A 126 1.85 15.22 8.70
CA ARG A 126 3.17 14.80 8.21
C ARG A 126 3.24 14.87 6.70
N LEU A 127 2.21 14.44 5.99
CA LEU A 127 2.15 14.55 4.53
C LEU A 127 2.20 16.01 4.04
N ARG A 128 1.54 16.94 4.74
CA ARG A 128 1.68 18.39 4.46
C ARG A 128 3.10 18.90 4.71
N GLU A 129 3.78 18.41 5.75
CA GLU A 129 5.18 18.75 6.01
C GLU A 129 6.11 18.25 4.88
N ILE A 130 5.92 17.01 4.42
CA ILE A 130 6.66 16.44 3.29
C ILE A 130 6.40 17.27 2.02
N ALA A 131 5.14 17.52 1.70
CA ALA A 131 4.74 18.32 0.55
C ALA A 131 5.34 19.73 0.57
N GLY A 132 5.38 20.38 1.73
CA GLY A 132 5.95 21.72 1.90
C GLY A 132 7.48 21.77 1.68
N GLY A 133 8.16 20.63 1.72
CA GLY A 133 9.59 20.51 1.42
C GLY A 133 9.91 20.26 -0.07
N GLN A 134 8.89 20.12 -0.92
CA GLN A 134 9.05 19.73 -2.31
C GLN A 134 8.64 20.86 -3.28
N PRO A 135 9.10 20.83 -4.54
CA PRO A 135 8.63 21.75 -5.58
C PRO A 135 7.11 21.62 -5.79
N ALA A 136 6.48 22.75 -6.10
CA ALA A 136 5.07 22.81 -6.50
C ALA A 136 4.96 22.74 -8.03
N ASP A 137 5.24 21.57 -8.59
CA ASP A 137 5.41 21.29 -10.02
C ASP A 137 4.26 20.48 -10.65
N GLY A 138 3.18 20.23 -9.91
CA GLY A 138 2.02 19.49 -10.39
C GLY A 138 0.87 19.39 -9.38
N PRO A 139 -0.22 18.68 -9.72
CA PRO A 139 -1.29 18.41 -8.78
C PRO A 139 -0.79 17.52 -7.64
N CYS A 140 -1.30 17.77 -6.44
CA CYS A 140 -0.95 17.05 -5.22
C CYS A 140 -2.22 16.55 -4.54
N VAL A 141 -2.29 15.25 -4.25
CA VAL A 141 -3.49 14.63 -3.65
C VAL A 141 -3.13 13.73 -2.48
N PHE A 142 -4.04 13.61 -1.52
CA PHE A 142 -3.97 12.57 -0.50
C PHE A 142 -4.73 11.34 -0.97
N GLU A 143 -4.17 10.17 -0.72
CA GLU A 143 -4.81 8.90 -1.06
C GLU A 143 -4.72 7.92 0.11
N ALA A 144 -5.80 7.18 0.33
CA ALA A 144 -5.84 6.10 1.29
C ALA A 144 -6.76 5.00 0.77
N TRP A 145 -6.43 3.75 1.07
CA TRP A 145 -7.27 2.60 0.78
C TRP A 145 -8.15 2.27 2.00
N ALA A 146 -9.38 1.85 1.73
CA ALA A 146 -10.28 1.25 2.70
C ALA A 146 -10.90 0.00 2.08
N SER A 147 -10.93 -1.09 2.82
CA SER A 147 -11.71 -2.27 2.44
C SER A 147 -13.18 -2.03 2.79
N ASP A 148 -14.09 -2.61 2.02
CA ASP A 148 -15.53 -2.69 2.30
C ASP A 148 -15.86 -3.34 3.65
N THR A 149 -14.92 -4.10 4.23
CA THR A 149 -15.02 -4.69 5.56
C THR A 149 -14.60 -3.72 6.68
N GLU A 150 -14.09 -2.53 6.36
CA GLU A 150 -13.66 -1.49 7.29
C GLU A 150 -14.53 -0.21 7.24
N PRO A 151 -15.86 -0.28 7.46
CA PRO A 151 -16.76 0.88 7.29
C PRO A 151 -16.44 2.05 8.23
N HIS A 152 -15.82 1.79 9.39
CA HIS A 152 -15.38 2.85 10.29
C HIS A 152 -14.15 3.60 9.76
N TRP A 153 -13.26 2.96 8.99
CA TRP A 153 -12.14 3.67 8.36
C TRP A 153 -12.60 4.51 7.19
N GLU A 154 -13.41 3.91 6.31
CA GLU A 154 -14.06 4.59 5.19
C GLU A 154 -14.80 5.85 5.65
N SER A 155 -15.67 5.73 6.66
CA SER A 155 -16.40 6.87 7.23
C SER A 155 -15.47 7.98 7.73
N LEU A 156 -14.31 7.65 8.31
CA LEU A 156 -13.35 8.67 8.77
C LEU A 156 -12.66 9.39 7.61
N LEU A 157 -12.38 8.70 6.51
CA LEU A 157 -11.82 9.29 5.29
C LEU A 157 -12.84 10.23 4.64
N LEU A 158 -14.08 9.78 4.46
CA LEU A 158 -15.17 10.60 3.89
C LEU A 158 -15.42 11.86 4.73
N GLU A 159 -15.46 11.74 6.06
CA GLU A 159 -15.59 12.90 6.95
C GLU A 159 -14.38 13.85 6.90
N ALA A 160 -13.21 13.36 6.52
CA ALA A 160 -12.00 14.18 6.34
C ALA A 160 -11.93 14.82 4.94
N GLY A 161 -12.90 14.56 4.06
CA GLY A 161 -12.99 15.15 2.73
C GLY A 161 -12.33 14.32 1.62
N TYR A 162 -12.02 13.06 1.87
CA TYR A 162 -11.63 12.13 0.80
C TYR A 162 -12.86 11.77 -0.02
N GLU A 163 -12.66 11.54 -1.31
CA GLU A 163 -13.69 11.09 -2.24
C GLU A 163 -13.34 9.70 -2.76
N GLU A 164 -14.36 8.88 -3.00
CA GLU A 164 -14.20 7.58 -3.64
C GLU A 164 -13.92 7.78 -5.14
N ILE A 165 -12.75 7.35 -5.58
CA ILE A 165 -12.30 7.52 -6.98
C ILE A 165 -12.06 6.20 -7.70
N ARG A 166 -11.91 5.09 -6.96
CA ARG A 166 -11.55 3.78 -7.52
C ARG A 166 -11.93 2.64 -6.60
N HIS A 167 -12.35 1.54 -7.21
CA HIS A 167 -12.51 0.25 -6.54
C HIS A 167 -11.48 -0.74 -7.08
N SER A 168 -11.03 -1.62 -6.19
CA SER A 168 -10.27 -2.82 -6.54
C SER A 168 -11.08 -4.03 -6.08
N PHE A 169 -11.03 -5.12 -6.83
CA PHE A 169 -11.78 -6.34 -6.55
C PHE A 169 -10.82 -7.47 -6.24
N GLU A 170 -10.95 -8.07 -5.06
CA GLU A 170 -10.33 -9.35 -4.75
C GLU A 170 -11.18 -10.47 -5.35
N MET A 171 -10.60 -11.23 -6.28
CA MET A 171 -11.28 -12.33 -6.97
C MET A 171 -10.69 -13.67 -6.53
N VAL A 172 -11.54 -14.57 -6.04
CA VAL A 172 -11.13 -15.89 -5.56
C VAL A 172 -11.90 -16.96 -6.33
N ARG A 173 -11.19 -17.91 -6.94
CA ARG A 173 -11.80 -19.15 -7.40
C ARG A 173 -12.07 -20.06 -6.19
N PRO A 174 -13.28 -20.62 -6.04
CA PRO A 174 -13.62 -21.48 -4.89
C PRO A 174 -12.76 -22.74 -4.78
N ASP A 175 -12.36 -23.30 -5.91
CA ASP A 175 -11.48 -24.46 -6.04
C ASP A 175 -10.66 -24.38 -7.34
N LEU A 176 -9.79 -25.38 -7.55
CA LEU A 176 -8.96 -25.52 -8.74
C LEU A 176 -9.48 -26.65 -9.66
N GLU A 177 -10.74 -27.06 -9.50
CA GLU A 177 -11.38 -28.06 -10.34
C GLU A 177 -12.01 -27.38 -11.58
N ASP A 178 -12.36 -28.19 -12.58
CA ASP A 178 -13.07 -27.74 -13.79
C ASP A 178 -12.44 -26.53 -14.52
N ILE A 179 -11.11 -26.38 -14.43
CA ILE A 179 -10.38 -25.33 -15.14
C ILE A 179 -10.51 -25.59 -16.65
N PRO A 180 -11.08 -24.65 -17.44
CA PRO A 180 -11.25 -24.87 -18.86
C PRO A 180 -9.89 -24.92 -19.56
N ASP A 181 -9.73 -25.91 -20.43
CA ASP A 181 -8.61 -25.95 -21.35
C ASP A 181 -8.85 -24.93 -22.47
N LEU A 182 -8.11 -23.83 -22.44
CA LEU A 182 -8.20 -22.74 -23.40
C LEU A 182 -6.93 -22.74 -24.26
N PRO A 183 -7.02 -23.13 -25.55
CA PRO A 183 -5.85 -23.16 -26.41
C PRO A 183 -5.32 -21.74 -26.63
N LEU A 184 -4.00 -21.63 -26.74
CA LEU A 184 -3.35 -20.39 -27.11
C LEU A 184 -3.72 -19.99 -28.55
N PRO A 185 -3.79 -18.68 -28.85
CA PRO A 185 -3.82 -18.19 -30.23
C PRO A 185 -2.68 -18.76 -31.08
N GLU A 186 -2.92 -18.91 -32.39
CA GLU A 186 -1.90 -19.37 -33.34
C GLU A 186 -0.67 -18.45 -33.29
N GLY A 187 0.54 -19.05 -33.28
CA GLY A 187 1.81 -18.33 -33.19
C GLY A 187 2.33 -18.14 -31.77
N LEU A 188 1.49 -18.29 -30.75
CA LEU A 188 1.90 -18.14 -29.35
C LEU A 188 2.30 -19.48 -28.72
N GLU A 189 3.37 -19.46 -27.94
CA GLU A 189 3.80 -20.59 -27.13
C GLU A 189 3.99 -20.21 -25.65
N VAL A 190 3.70 -21.13 -24.74
CA VAL A 190 4.07 -21.01 -23.32
C VAL A 190 5.15 -22.03 -23.03
N ARG A 191 6.26 -21.57 -22.44
CA ARG A 191 7.42 -22.40 -22.08
C ARG A 191 7.95 -22.06 -20.69
N PRO A 192 8.59 -23.01 -19.97
CA PRO A 192 9.17 -22.74 -18.66
C PRO A 192 10.19 -21.60 -18.69
N VAL A 193 10.01 -20.63 -17.79
CA VAL A 193 10.90 -19.47 -17.67
C VAL A 193 12.31 -19.89 -17.27
N GLN A 194 13.30 -19.38 -17.99
CA GLN A 194 14.72 -19.50 -17.66
C GLN A 194 15.22 -18.25 -16.93
N GLU A 195 16.30 -18.39 -16.16
CA GLU A 195 16.84 -17.30 -15.34
C GLU A 195 17.31 -16.10 -16.18
N ASP A 196 17.87 -16.36 -17.37
CA ASP A 196 18.32 -15.34 -18.32
C ASP A 196 17.17 -14.61 -19.04
N GLN A 197 15.93 -15.07 -18.86
CA GLN A 197 14.72 -14.43 -19.44
C GLN A 197 14.03 -13.47 -18.46
N ILE A 198 14.41 -13.47 -17.18
CA ILE A 198 13.71 -12.69 -16.14
C ILE A 198 13.68 -11.20 -16.48
N ASP A 199 14.80 -10.65 -16.95
CA ASP A 199 14.88 -9.22 -17.26
C ASP A 199 14.02 -8.87 -18.49
N THR A 200 13.95 -9.76 -19.49
CA THR A 200 13.05 -9.60 -20.64
C THR A 200 11.58 -9.62 -20.22
N ILE A 201 11.21 -10.52 -19.30
CA ILE A 201 9.84 -10.62 -18.77
C ILE A 201 9.51 -9.38 -17.93
N TRP A 202 10.45 -8.91 -17.11
CA TRP A 202 10.31 -7.69 -16.32
C TRP A 202 10.06 -6.47 -17.21
N GLU A 203 10.79 -6.35 -18.32
CA GLU A 203 10.61 -5.26 -19.28
C GLU A 203 9.24 -5.33 -19.98
N ALA A 204 8.80 -6.53 -20.35
CA ALA A 204 7.47 -6.72 -20.92
C ALA A 204 6.36 -6.37 -19.91
N ALA A 205 6.55 -6.68 -18.62
CA ALA A 205 5.65 -6.23 -17.56
C ALA A 205 5.64 -4.72 -17.42
N ARG A 206 6.81 -4.10 -17.37
CA ARG A 206 6.92 -2.64 -17.30
C ARG A 206 6.24 -1.95 -18.49
N GLU A 207 6.33 -2.52 -19.69
CA GLU A 207 5.61 -2.02 -20.86
C GLU A 207 4.10 -2.21 -20.73
N ALA A 208 3.64 -3.43 -20.42
CA ALA A 208 2.23 -3.78 -20.33
C ALA A 208 1.47 -2.94 -19.29
N PHE A 209 2.13 -2.60 -18.18
CA PHE A 209 1.54 -1.81 -17.09
C PHE A 209 1.74 -0.30 -17.22
N ARG A 210 2.51 0.21 -18.21
CA ARG A 210 2.85 1.64 -18.32
C ARG A 210 1.65 2.58 -18.32
N ASP A 211 0.56 2.17 -18.95
CA ASP A 211 -0.67 2.97 -19.08
C ASP A 211 -1.67 2.70 -17.94
N HIS A 212 -1.27 1.94 -16.91
CA HIS A 212 -2.11 1.72 -15.75
C HIS A 212 -2.25 2.99 -14.91
N TRP A 213 -3.42 3.13 -14.29
CA TRP A 213 -3.70 4.22 -13.37
C TRP A 213 -2.72 4.21 -12.19
N GLY A 214 -2.15 5.38 -11.89
CA GLY A 214 -1.23 5.54 -10.77
C GLY A 214 0.14 4.91 -11.00
N GLU A 215 0.46 4.56 -12.25
CA GLU A 215 1.75 3.96 -12.59
C GLU A 215 2.90 4.94 -12.32
N THR A 216 4.03 4.36 -11.90
CA THR A 216 5.24 5.09 -11.54
C THR A 216 6.42 4.52 -12.33
N GLU A 217 7.55 5.22 -12.34
CA GLU A 217 8.74 4.70 -13.03
C GLU A 217 9.31 3.49 -12.27
N TRP A 218 9.31 2.32 -12.90
CA TRP A 218 9.89 1.10 -12.32
C TRP A 218 11.41 1.20 -12.27
N GLN A 219 11.96 1.04 -11.07
CA GLN A 219 13.41 1.04 -10.85
C GLN A 219 13.96 -0.39 -10.92
N GLN A 220 15.21 -0.54 -11.34
CA GLN A 220 15.85 -1.86 -11.43
C GLN A 220 15.95 -2.52 -10.06
N GLU A 221 16.15 -1.72 -9.03
CA GLU A 221 16.22 -2.12 -7.63
C GLU A 221 14.94 -2.81 -7.15
N TRP A 222 13.79 -2.58 -7.79
CA TRP A 222 12.54 -3.25 -7.46
C TRP A 222 12.54 -4.71 -7.90
N LEU A 223 13.20 -5.02 -9.03
CA LEU A 223 13.39 -6.41 -9.44
C LEU A 223 14.34 -7.12 -8.47
N ASP A 224 15.41 -6.44 -8.03
CA ASP A 224 16.35 -6.99 -7.04
C ASP A 224 15.67 -7.24 -5.69
N GLU A 225 14.84 -6.30 -5.22
CA GLU A 225 13.99 -6.51 -4.04
C GLU A 225 13.04 -7.68 -4.24
N TRP A 226 12.35 -7.76 -5.39
CA TRP A 226 11.39 -8.83 -5.64
C TRP A 226 12.07 -10.19 -5.63
N ARG A 227 13.32 -10.31 -6.12
CA ARG A 227 14.14 -11.54 -6.05
C ARG A 227 14.39 -12.03 -4.63
N GLU A 228 14.34 -11.16 -3.61
CA GLU A 228 14.44 -11.55 -2.19
C GLU A 228 13.12 -12.06 -1.61
N SER A 229 12.00 -11.89 -2.32
CA SER A 229 10.67 -12.30 -1.87
C SER A 229 10.49 -13.83 -1.94
N PRO A 230 9.83 -14.46 -0.95
CA PRO A 230 9.45 -15.86 -1.05
C PRO A 230 8.47 -16.13 -2.20
N THR A 231 7.81 -15.10 -2.74
CA THR A 231 6.90 -15.21 -3.90
C THR A 231 7.61 -15.09 -5.25
N PHE A 232 8.92 -14.86 -5.27
CA PHE A 232 9.69 -14.90 -6.51
C PHE A 232 9.89 -16.35 -6.96
N MET A 233 8.91 -16.84 -7.71
CA MET A 233 8.85 -18.24 -8.15
C MET A 233 8.73 -18.33 -9.68
N PRO A 234 9.80 -18.06 -10.46
CA PRO A 234 9.74 -18.07 -11.93
C PRO A 234 9.25 -19.38 -12.53
N HIS A 235 9.45 -20.50 -11.84
CA HIS A 235 8.97 -21.82 -12.24
C HIS A 235 7.44 -21.97 -12.19
N LEU A 236 6.71 -21.02 -11.57
CA LEU A 236 5.24 -20.96 -11.55
C LEU A 236 4.68 -19.99 -12.58
N TRP A 237 5.49 -19.09 -13.14
CA TRP A 237 5.04 -18.07 -14.08
C TRP A 237 4.58 -18.71 -15.39
N GLN A 238 3.47 -18.20 -15.94
CA GLN A 238 3.01 -18.56 -17.27
C GLN A 238 3.29 -17.39 -18.20
N VAL A 239 4.24 -17.56 -19.12
CA VAL A 239 4.68 -16.52 -20.05
C VAL A 239 4.39 -16.99 -21.47
N ALA A 240 3.59 -16.23 -22.20
CA ALA A 240 3.30 -16.43 -23.61
C ALA A 240 4.32 -15.69 -24.47
N TRP A 241 4.83 -16.34 -25.51
CA TRP A 241 5.86 -15.84 -26.40
C TRP A 241 5.37 -15.81 -27.85
N ASP A 242 5.67 -14.73 -28.57
CA ASP A 242 5.59 -14.63 -30.03
C ASP A 242 7.03 -14.64 -30.58
N GLY A 243 7.51 -15.82 -30.96
CA GLY A 243 8.94 -16.04 -31.26
C GLY A 243 9.84 -15.80 -30.04
N ASP A 244 10.59 -14.70 -30.06
CA ASP A 244 11.51 -14.30 -28.99
C ASP A 244 10.97 -13.13 -28.13
N GLU A 245 9.77 -12.63 -28.43
CA GLU A 245 9.14 -11.52 -27.71
C GLU A 245 8.07 -12.03 -26.74
N VAL A 246 7.95 -11.40 -25.58
CA VAL A 246 6.90 -11.72 -24.59
C VAL A 246 5.58 -11.08 -25.02
N ALA A 247 4.56 -11.90 -25.23
CA ALA A 247 3.21 -11.47 -25.60
C ALA A 247 2.27 -11.32 -24.37
N GLY A 248 2.62 -11.91 -23.23
CA GLY A 248 1.90 -11.75 -21.97
C GLY A 248 2.48 -12.63 -20.85
N MET A 249 2.25 -12.24 -19.60
CA MET A 249 2.66 -13.03 -18.42
C MET A 249 1.63 -12.97 -17.29
N VAL A 250 1.53 -14.06 -16.53
CA VAL A 250 0.76 -14.18 -15.27
C VAL A 250 1.49 -15.03 -14.23
#